data_AF-A0A4Y2JK80-F1
#
_entry.id   AF-A0A4Y2JK80-F1
#
_cell.length_a   1.000
_cell.length_b   1.000
_cell.length_c   1.000
_cell.angle_alpha   90.00
_cell.angle_beta   90.00
_cell.angle_gamma   90.00
#
_symmetry.space_group_name_H-M   'P 1'
#
loop_
_entity.id
_entity.type
_entity.pdbx_description
1 polymer ?
#
loop_
_entity_poly.entity_id
_entity_poly.type
_entity_poly.pdbx_seq_one_letter_code
_entity_poly.pdbx_strand_id
1 'polypeptide(L)'
;MMDSSRSAQRAVIKFLRAEGEHASQIYGCVRRTVSRTVHHIPELSALRGGTRKHQGLPRTEQEHIVTNNPTISVVDELILQNRRITTREIAVELSISKGTMHHMVMHSGCPNRSKPSYGIVLLQDNARPHVAKKTLQHLEKFRWEVLQHPPYNTDIPPCDSHIFGPLKKGQRFTCDKDV
;
A
#
# COMPACT_ATOMS: atom_id res chain seq x y z
N MET A 1 -17.17 -23.52 13.44
CA MET A 1 -16.18 -22.95 14.38
C MET A 1 -16.21 -21.44 14.18
N MET A 2 -16.66 -20.66 15.15
CA MET A 2 -16.83 -19.20 15.02
C MET A 2 -15.48 -18.47 15.04
N ASP A 3 -15.35 -17.37 14.29
CA ASP A 3 -14.15 -16.54 14.25
C ASP A 3 -13.89 -15.87 15.60
N SER A 4 -12.74 -16.19 16.20
CA SER A 4 -12.26 -15.70 17.50
C SER A 4 -11.46 -14.40 17.40
N SER A 5 -11.28 -13.85 16.19
CA SER A 5 -10.46 -12.68 15.92
C SER A 5 -10.78 -11.46 16.79
N ARG A 6 -9.78 -10.61 17.05
CA ARG A 6 -9.95 -9.34 17.79
C ARG A 6 -10.99 -8.42 17.15
N SER A 7 -11.12 -8.45 15.82
CA SER A 7 -12.15 -7.74 15.06
C SER A 7 -13.55 -8.28 15.37
N ALA A 8 -13.74 -9.60 15.38
CA ALA A 8 -15.01 -10.23 15.70
C ALA A 8 -15.44 -9.94 17.15
N GLN A 9 -14.52 -10.05 18.13
CA GLN A 9 -14.81 -9.70 19.52
C GLN A 9 -15.24 -8.24 19.68
N ARG A 10 -14.63 -7.30 18.95
CA ARG A 10 -15.01 -5.88 18.97
C ARG A 10 -16.37 -5.60 18.32
N ALA A 11 -16.72 -6.32 17.26
CA ALA A 11 -18.02 -6.18 16.61
C ALA A 11 -19.17 -6.60 17.56
N VAL A 12 -19.01 -7.75 18.23
CA VAL A 12 -20.00 -8.26 19.20
C VAL A 12 -20.13 -7.35 20.41
N ILE A 13 -19.03 -6.81 20.94
CA ILE A 13 -19.07 -5.85 22.06
C ILE A 13 -19.81 -4.57 21.67
N LYS A 14 -19.60 -4.05 20.46
CA LYS A 14 -20.32 -2.87 19.97
C LYS A 14 -21.81 -3.14 19.82
N PHE A 15 -22.18 -4.31 19.32
CA PHE A 15 -23.57 -4.74 19.18
C PHE A 15 -24.28 -4.84 20.55
N LEU A 16 -23.71 -5.58 21.50
CA LEU A 16 -24.32 -5.75 22.83
C LEU A 16 -24.40 -4.43 23.61
N ARG A 17 -23.48 -3.51 23.38
CA ARG A 17 -23.55 -2.16 23.96
C ARG A 17 -24.69 -1.33 23.36
N ALA A 18 -24.99 -1.48 22.07
CA ALA A 18 -26.09 -0.78 21.41
C ALA A 18 -27.47 -1.29 21.88
N GLU A 19 -27.55 -2.57 22.24
CA GLU A 19 -28.72 -3.22 22.86
C GLU A 19 -28.95 -2.79 24.33
N GLY A 20 -27.97 -2.08 24.95
CA GLY A 20 -28.10 -1.57 26.32
C GLY A 20 -27.62 -2.52 27.43
N GLU A 21 -26.92 -3.59 27.09
CA GLU A 21 -26.41 -4.57 28.06
C GLU A 21 -25.38 -3.96 29.03
N HIS A 22 -25.41 -4.39 30.29
CA HIS A 22 -24.45 -3.91 31.29
C HIS A 22 -23.07 -4.54 31.06
N ALA A 23 -21.99 -3.80 31.31
CA ALA A 23 -20.63 -4.23 30.99
C ALA A 23 -20.20 -5.57 31.57
N SER A 24 -20.66 -5.90 32.77
CA SER A 24 -20.42 -7.20 33.41
C SER A 24 -21.09 -8.36 32.66
N GLN A 25 -22.24 -8.10 32.03
CA GLN A 25 -22.99 -9.06 31.21
C GLN A 25 -22.32 -9.22 29.83
N ILE A 26 -21.84 -8.13 29.23
CA ILE A 26 -21.12 -8.14 27.93
C ILE A 26 -19.86 -9.02 28.01
N TYR A 27 -19.04 -8.85 29.05
CA TYR A 27 -17.82 -9.66 29.23
C TYR A 27 -18.13 -11.16 29.35
N GLY A 28 -19.15 -11.50 30.15
CA GLY A 28 -19.60 -12.88 30.29
C GLY A 28 -20.18 -13.46 29.00
N CYS A 29 -20.92 -12.64 28.23
CA CYS A 29 -21.52 -13.03 26.96
C CYS A 29 -20.44 -13.35 25.91
N VAL A 30 -19.47 -12.45 25.71
CA VAL A 30 -18.36 -12.64 24.75
C VAL A 30 -17.51 -13.86 25.11
N ARG A 31 -17.28 -14.08 26.42
CA ARG A 31 -16.53 -15.24 26.89
C ARG A 31 -17.22 -16.58 26.62
N ARG A 32 -18.57 -16.61 26.65
CA ARG A 32 -19.36 -17.82 26.37
C ARG A 32 -19.56 -18.05 24.87
N THR A 33 -19.76 -17.00 24.09
CA THR A 33 -20.20 -17.10 22.69
C THR A 33 -19.06 -17.03 21.67
N VAL A 34 -18.07 -16.17 21.90
CA VAL A 34 -17.03 -15.90 20.89
C VAL A 34 -15.73 -16.62 21.24
N SER A 35 -15.23 -16.53 22.47
CA SER A 35 -13.94 -17.12 22.85
C SER A 35 -13.75 -17.27 24.36
N ARG A 36 -13.16 -18.38 24.82
CA ARG A 36 -12.78 -18.58 26.23
C ARG A 36 -11.79 -17.52 26.74
N THR A 37 -10.95 -17.01 25.85
CA THR A 37 -10.01 -15.92 26.10
C THR A 37 -10.53 -14.64 25.49
N VAL A 38 -10.93 -13.67 26.32
CA VAL A 38 -11.29 -12.33 25.87
C VAL A 38 -9.99 -11.54 25.74
N HIS A 39 -9.64 -11.08 24.54
CA HIS A 39 -8.49 -10.21 24.38
C HIS A 39 -8.70 -8.92 25.18
N HIS A 40 -7.62 -8.34 25.72
CA HIS A 40 -7.72 -7.05 26.40
C HIS A 40 -8.24 -6.00 25.41
N ILE A 41 -9.52 -5.64 25.56
CA ILE A 41 -10.22 -4.70 24.68
C ILE A 41 -10.33 -3.38 25.45
N PRO A 42 -9.63 -2.31 25.01
CA PRO A 42 -9.65 -1.00 25.65
C PRO A 42 -11.05 -0.39 25.81
N GLU A 43 -12.05 -0.88 25.07
CA GLU A 43 -13.44 -0.42 25.17
C GLU A 43 -14.13 -0.86 26.47
N LEU A 44 -13.66 -1.92 27.14
CA LEU A 44 -14.17 -2.34 28.46
C LEU A 44 -13.55 -1.55 29.62
N SER A 45 -12.29 -1.11 29.50
CA SER A 45 -11.62 -0.28 30.52
C SER A 45 -12.17 1.15 30.59
N ALA A 46 -12.91 1.60 29.58
CA ALA A 46 -13.62 2.89 29.56
C ALA A 46 -14.87 2.94 30.47
N LEU A 47 -15.24 1.85 31.15
CA LEU A 47 -16.37 1.79 32.08
C LEU A 47 -16.05 2.26 33.51
N ARG A 48 -14.77 2.35 33.89
CA ARG A 48 -14.38 2.80 35.25
C ARG A 48 -13.96 4.27 35.31
N GLY A 49 -13.62 4.89 34.18
CA GLY A 49 -13.25 6.29 34.12
C GLY A 49 -13.87 6.91 32.88
N GLY A 50 -14.81 7.84 33.09
CA GLY A 50 -15.46 8.58 32.02
C GLY A 50 -14.42 9.27 31.14
N THR A 51 -14.09 8.63 30.02
CA THR A 51 -13.32 9.25 28.95
C THR A 51 -14.13 9.11 27.68
N ARG A 52 -14.63 10.25 27.18
CA ARG A 52 -15.09 10.33 25.80
C ARG A 52 -13.92 9.88 24.92
N LYS A 53 -14.19 9.05 23.91
CA LYS A 53 -13.19 8.74 22.89
C LYS A 53 -12.83 10.03 22.18
N HIS A 54 -11.79 10.72 22.65
CA HIS A 54 -10.88 11.32 21.69
C HIS A 54 -10.46 10.16 20.77
N GLN A 55 -10.61 10.33 19.45
CA GLN A 55 -9.80 9.58 18.49
C GLN A 55 -8.44 9.40 19.14
N GLY A 56 -8.01 8.15 19.32
CA GLY A 56 -6.70 7.90 19.91
C GLY A 56 -5.75 8.78 19.13
N LEU A 57 -5.21 9.81 19.80
CA LEU A 57 -4.25 10.69 19.16
C LEU A 57 -3.22 9.76 18.53
N PRO A 58 -2.78 10.04 17.29
CA PRO A 58 -1.65 9.29 16.76
C PRO A 58 -0.64 9.26 17.90
N ARG A 59 -0.29 8.05 18.35
CA ARG A 59 0.80 7.91 19.33
C ARG A 59 1.89 8.78 18.74
N THR A 60 2.43 9.72 19.52
CA THR A 60 3.59 10.49 19.09
C THR A 60 4.58 9.43 18.62
N GLU A 61 4.70 9.30 17.29
CA GLU A 61 5.63 8.35 16.73
C GLU A 61 6.95 8.83 17.28
N GLN A 62 7.62 7.95 18.01
CA GLN A 62 8.94 8.26 18.52
C GLN A 62 9.73 8.71 17.29
N GLU A 63 10.05 10.01 17.24
CA GLU A 63 10.65 10.58 16.04
C GLU A 63 11.92 9.78 15.78
N HIS A 64 11.89 9.04 14.67
CA HIS A 64 13.05 8.31 14.25
C HIS A 64 13.99 9.39 13.72
N ILE A 65 14.90 9.87 14.57
CA ILE A 65 15.78 11.05 14.35
C ILE A 65 16.48 11.00 12.98
N VAL A 66 16.67 9.80 12.41
CA VAL A 66 17.33 9.58 11.12
C VAL A 66 16.38 9.73 9.92
N THR A 67 15.07 9.62 10.13
CA THR A 67 14.00 9.63 9.13
C THR A 67 13.30 10.99 9.08
N ASN A 68 14.07 12.06 9.28
CA ASN A 68 13.58 13.42 9.16
C ASN A 68 13.35 13.78 7.68
N ASN A 69 12.38 14.65 7.41
CA ASN A 69 12.11 15.16 6.06
C ASN A 69 13.36 15.70 5.32
N PRO A 70 14.30 16.44 5.96
CA PRO A 70 15.52 16.90 5.28
C PRO A 70 16.47 15.77 4.86
N THR A 71 16.64 14.71 5.67
CA THR A 71 17.54 13.60 5.30
C THR A 71 16.98 12.79 4.14
N ILE A 72 15.66 12.64 4.07
CA ILE A 72 14.97 12.01 2.94
C ILE A 72 15.21 12.81 1.65
N SER A 73 15.10 14.15 1.70
CA SER A 73 15.35 15.00 0.53
C SER A 73 16.78 14.87 0.00
N VAL A 74 17.78 14.77 0.88
CA VAL A 74 19.18 14.60 0.47
C VAL A 74 19.40 13.21 -0.16
N VAL A 75 18.80 12.17 0.40
CA VAL A 75 18.84 10.81 -0.20
C VAL A 75 18.22 10.83 -1.60
N ASP A 76 17.06 11.47 -1.77
CA ASP A 76 16.39 11.58 -3.07
C ASP A 76 17.25 12.35 -4.09
N GLU A 77 17.92 13.43 -3.66
CA GLU A 77 18.82 14.20 -4.53
C GLU A 77 20.03 13.38 -5.01
N LEU A 78 20.66 12.61 -4.12
CA LEU A 78 21.79 11.73 -4.46
C LEU A 78 21.38 10.63 -5.46
N ILE A 79 20.18 10.07 -5.32
CA ILE A 79 19.63 9.08 -6.26
C ILE A 79 19.33 9.72 -7.62
N LEU A 80 18.85 10.96 -7.64
CA LEU A 80 18.58 11.71 -8.87
C LEU A 80 19.86 12.07 -9.63
N GLN A 81 20.91 12.45 -8.91
CA GLN A 81 22.21 12.78 -9.49
C GLN A 81 22.91 11.54 -10.06
N ASN A 82 22.79 10.38 -9.42
CA ASN A 82 23.37 9.13 -9.90
C ASN A 82 22.46 7.93 -9.66
N ARG A 83 21.68 7.53 -10.67
CA ARG A 83 20.80 6.35 -10.57
C ARG A 83 21.51 5.00 -10.38
N ARG A 84 22.83 4.93 -10.56
CA ARG A 84 23.64 3.71 -10.36
C ARG A 84 24.28 3.64 -8.97
N ILE A 85 24.10 4.66 -8.14
CA ILE A 85 24.65 4.68 -6.79
C ILE A 85 24.05 3.55 -5.95
N THR A 86 24.89 2.90 -5.17
CA THR A 86 24.47 1.79 -4.32
C THR A 86 24.00 2.30 -2.97
N THR A 87 23.09 1.52 -2.39
CA THR A 87 22.63 1.66 -1.01
C THR A 87 23.75 1.82 0.02
N ARG A 88 24.92 1.19 -0.22
CA ARG A 88 26.08 1.29 0.67
C ARG A 88 26.81 2.61 0.52
N GLU A 89 26.96 3.11 -0.70
CA GLU A 89 27.63 4.39 -0.97
C GLU A 89 26.85 5.55 -0.35
N ILE A 90 25.52 5.60 -0.52
CA ILE A 90 24.67 6.62 0.12
C ILE A 90 24.76 6.52 1.66
N ALA A 91 24.75 5.31 2.20
CA ALA A 91 24.81 5.09 3.64
C ALA A 91 26.13 5.63 4.24
N VAL A 92 27.25 5.44 3.53
CA VAL A 92 28.55 5.99 3.92
C VAL A 92 28.55 7.52 3.82
N GLU A 93 28.05 8.07 2.72
CA GLU A 93 28.01 9.52 2.48
C GLU A 93 27.20 10.28 3.53
N LEU A 94 26.04 9.73 3.91
CA LEU A 94 25.17 10.35 4.92
C LEU A 94 25.51 9.95 6.35
N SER A 95 26.52 9.09 6.56
CA SER A 95 26.85 8.51 7.88
C SER A 95 25.64 7.84 8.55
N ILE A 96 24.80 7.17 7.76
CA ILE A 96 23.59 6.48 8.20
C ILE A 96 23.79 4.97 8.11
N SER A 97 23.12 4.20 8.98
CA SER A 97 23.14 2.74 8.86
C SER A 97 22.54 2.28 7.53
N LYS A 98 23.14 1.26 6.91
CA LYS A 98 22.60 0.61 5.70
C LYS A 98 21.13 0.20 5.89
N GLY A 99 20.76 -0.27 7.09
CA GLY A 99 19.38 -0.65 7.42
C GLY A 99 18.42 0.53 7.35
N THR A 100 18.81 1.68 7.89
CA THR A 100 17.99 2.89 7.86
C THR A 100 17.89 3.47 6.47
N MET A 101 18.99 3.52 5.70
CA MET A 101 18.95 3.93 4.29
C MET A 101 18.02 3.01 3.50
N HIS A 102 18.07 1.69 3.74
CA HIS A 102 17.21 0.73 3.05
C HIS A 102 15.74 0.93 3.42
N HIS A 103 15.47 1.19 4.69
CA HIS A 103 14.14 1.55 5.16
C HIS A 103 13.65 2.86 4.50
N MET A 104 14.51 3.87 4.36
CA MET A 104 14.16 5.15 3.73
C MET A 104 13.79 4.98 2.25
N VAL A 105 14.61 4.27 1.47
CA VAL A 105 14.33 4.01 0.04
C VAL A 105 13.06 3.17 -0.15
N MET A 106 12.82 2.20 0.73
CA MET A 106 11.70 1.26 0.58
C MET A 106 10.38 1.76 1.18
N HIS A 107 10.42 2.57 2.25
CA HIS A 107 9.24 2.97 3.03
C HIS A 107 9.02 4.48 3.09
N SER A 108 10.04 5.32 2.93
CA SER A 108 9.97 6.77 3.23
C SER A 108 10.07 7.71 2.03
N GLY A 109 10.37 7.23 0.82
CA GLY A 109 10.39 8.04 -0.41
C GLY A 109 11.32 7.42 -1.43
N CYS A 110 10.81 6.78 -2.48
CA CYS A 110 10.65 7.48 -3.75
C CYS A 110 9.30 8.21 -3.86
N PRO A 111 9.29 9.56 -3.86
CA PRO A 111 8.07 10.36 -4.00
C PRO A 111 7.35 10.22 -5.36
N ASN A 112 7.97 9.60 -6.37
CA ASN A 112 7.45 9.53 -7.75
C ASN A 112 7.01 8.12 -8.20
N ARG A 113 6.39 7.35 -7.31
CA ARG A 113 5.23 6.58 -7.75
C ARG A 113 4.05 7.30 -7.14
N SER A 114 3.48 8.24 -7.90
CA SER A 114 2.14 8.76 -7.64
C SER A 114 1.28 7.57 -7.23
N LYS A 115 0.95 7.49 -5.92
CA LYS A 115 -0.02 6.50 -5.46
C LYS A 115 -1.28 6.83 -6.25
N PRO A 116 -1.72 5.93 -7.15
CA PRO A 116 -2.87 6.22 -7.98
C PRO A 116 -4.03 6.49 -7.04
N SER A 117 -4.82 7.50 -7.34
CA SER A 117 -5.89 7.96 -6.47
C SER A 117 -7.05 6.95 -6.49
N TYR A 118 -6.91 5.79 -5.85
CA TYR A 118 -7.92 4.71 -5.86
C TYR A 118 -8.46 4.35 -7.28
N GLY A 119 -7.68 4.64 -8.33
CA GLY A 119 -8.07 4.49 -9.73
C GLY A 119 -7.32 3.35 -10.42
N ILE A 120 -7.93 2.82 -11.49
CA ILE A 120 -7.28 1.85 -12.39
C ILE A 120 -6.13 2.58 -13.12
N VAL A 121 -4.92 2.01 -13.03
CA VAL A 121 -3.76 2.50 -13.77
C VAL A 121 -3.59 1.69 -15.04
N LEU A 122 -3.57 2.37 -16.18
CA LEU A 122 -3.31 1.78 -17.47
C LEU A 122 -1.84 1.93 -17.85
N LEU A 123 -1.18 0.80 -18.13
CA LEU A 123 0.16 0.76 -18.70
C LEU A 123 0.05 0.44 -20.20
N GLN A 124 0.35 1.43 -21.04
CA GLN A 124 0.37 1.32 -22.50
C GLN A 124 1.62 2.03 -23.04
N ASP A 125 1.96 1.79 -24.30
CA ASP A 125 3.05 2.49 -24.98
C ASP A 125 2.62 3.89 -25.51
N ASN A 126 3.57 4.64 -26.08
CA ASN A 126 3.38 6.02 -26.54
C ASN A 126 3.07 6.00 -28.04
N ALA A 127 2.59 4.88 -28.59
CA ALA A 127 2.26 4.84 -30.01
C ALA A 127 1.16 5.86 -30.31
N ARG A 128 1.18 6.42 -31.52
CA ARG A 128 0.27 7.47 -31.97
C ARG A 128 -1.21 7.26 -31.63
N PRO A 129 -1.81 6.05 -31.73
CA PRO A 129 -3.20 5.85 -31.33
C PRO A 129 -3.43 5.97 -29.81
N HIS A 130 -2.45 5.64 -28.98
CA HIS A 130 -2.54 5.68 -27.51
C HIS A 130 -2.44 7.09 -26.94
N VAL A 131 -1.71 7.98 -27.64
CA VAL A 131 -1.56 9.40 -27.27
C VAL A 131 -2.57 10.30 -28.01
N ALA A 132 -3.40 9.73 -28.88
CA ALA A 132 -4.39 10.49 -29.63
C ALA A 132 -5.43 11.15 -28.70
N LYS A 133 -5.83 12.39 -29.01
CA LYS A 133 -6.79 13.17 -28.22
C LYS A 133 -8.10 12.41 -27.94
N LYS A 134 -8.62 11.69 -28.93
CA LYS A 134 -9.83 10.87 -28.79
C LYS A 134 -9.66 9.76 -27.74
N THR A 135 -8.49 9.13 -27.69
CA THR A 135 -8.15 8.07 -26.74
C THR A 135 -8.03 8.64 -25.33
N LEU A 136 -7.31 9.74 -25.15
CA LEU A 136 -7.17 10.42 -23.86
C LEU A 136 -8.52 10.88 -23.28
N GLN A 137 -9.41 11.41 -24.13
CA GLN A 137 -10.78 11.78 -23.73
C GLN A 137 -11.60 10.59 -23.22
N HIS A 138 -11.45 9.42 -23.83
CA HIS A 138 -12.12 8.20 -23.35
C HIS A 138 -11.54 7.74 -22.02
N LEU A 139 -10.20 7.77 -21.87
CA LEU A 139 -9.53 7.38 -20.63
C LEU A 139 -9.92 8.28 -19.45
N GLU A 140 -10.07 9.59 -19.69
CA GLU A 140 -10.58 10.55 -18.71
C GLU A 140 -12.03 10.23 -18.30
N LYS A 141 -12.90 9.87 -19.27
CA LYS A 141 -14.28 9.44 -19.00
C LYS A 141 -14.34 8.18 -18.12
N PHE A 142 -13.42 7.24 -18.33
CA PHE A 142 -13.31 6.03 -17.53
C PHE A 142 -12.61 6.25 -16.18
N ARG A 143 -12.08 7.45 -15.92
CA ARG A 143 -11.28 7.78 -14.72
C ARG A 143 -10.04 6.88 -14.60
N TRP A 144 -9.43 6.51 -15.73
CA TRP A 144 -8.23 5.68 -15.76
C TRP A 144 -7.00 6.59 -15.83
N GLU A 145 -6.06 6.35 -14.93
CA GLU A 145 -4.78 7.06 -14.91
C GLU A 145 -3.80 6.34 -15.85
N VAL A 146 -3.26 7.03 -16.85
CA VAL A 146 -2.22 6.45 -17.72
C VAL A 146 -0.87 6.61 -17.04
N LEU A 147 -0.15 5.51 -16.85
CA LEU A 147 1.21 5.57 -16.34
C LEU A 147 2.12 6.21 -17.40
N GLN A 148 2.70 7.37 -17.07
CA GLN A 148 3.66 8.01 -17.96
C GLN A 148 4.88 7.11 -18.16
N HIS A 149 5.27 6.91 -19.41
CA HIS A 149 6.50 6.19 -19.73
C HIS A 149 7.39 7.03 -20.67
N PRO A 150 8.71 6.92 -20.55
CA PRO A 150 9.63 7.62 -21.43
C PRO A 150 9.57 7.05 -22.87
N PRO A 151 9.88 7.86 -23.90
CA PRO A 151 10.02 7.38 -25.28
C PRO A 151 11.05 6.25 -25.36
N TYR A 152 10.72 5.16 -26.05
CA TYR A 152 11.62 4.03 -26.32
C TYR A 152 12.18 3.32 -25.08
N ASN A 153 11.31 2.87 -24.18
CA ASN A 153 11.72 1.94 -23.12
C ASN A 153 11.19 0.53 -23.38
N THR A 154 12.05 -0.31 -23.95
CA THR A 154 11.77 -1.71 -24.29
C THR A 154 11.64 -2.61 -23.06
N ASP A 155 12.12 -2.18 -21.90
CA ASP A 155 12.14 -2.99 -20.67
C ASP A 155 10.84 -2.87 -19.83
N ILE A 156 9.89 -2.04 -20.26
CA ILE A 156 8.75 -1.62 -19.44
C ILE A 156 7.40 -2.28 -19.77
N PRO A 157 7.04 -2.74 -20.99
CA PRO A 157 5.73 -3.34 -21.15
C PRO A 157 5.73 -4.70 -20.43
N PRO A 158 4.94 -4.88 -19.35
CA PRO A 158 4.85 -6.17 -18.67
C PRO A 158 4.33 -7.26 -19.62
N CYS A 159 3.59 -6.88 -20.66
CA CYS A 159 3.10 -7.81 -21.67
C CYS A 159 4.22 -8.30 -22.61
N ASP A 160 5.07 -7.41 -23.13
CA ASP A 160 6.04 -7.73 -24.20
C ASP A 160 7.13 -8.70 -23.79
N SER A 161 7.64 -8.55 -22.57
CA SER A 161 8.71 -9.42 -22.07
C SER A 161 8.16 -10.73 -21.48
N HIS A 162 7.13 -10.65 -20.65
CA HIS A 162 6.65 -11.80 -19.87
C HIS A 162 5.60 -12.64 -20.61
N ILE A 163 4.67 -12.00 -21.33
CA ILE A 163 3.58 -12.69 -22.02
C ILE A 163 4.02 -13.10 -23.43
N PHE A 164 4.59 -12.17 -24.19
CA PHE A 164 4.95 -12.42 -25.59
C PHE A 164 6.30 -13.15 -25.78
N GLY A 165 7.19 -13.14 -24.79
CA GLY A 165 8.45 -13.89 -24.85
C GLY A 165 8.23 -15.41 -25.02
N PRO A 166 7.45 -16.06 -24.14
CA PRO A 166 7.09 -17.47 -24.27
C PRO A 166 6.29 -17.79 -25.54
N LEU A 167 5.38 -16.89 -25.97
CA LEU A 167 4.55 -17.08 -27.16
C LEU A 167 5.35 -17.03 -28.47
N LYS A 168 6.53 -16.39 -28.48
CA LYS A 168 7.45 -16.38 -29.62
C LYS A 168 8.22 -17.70 -29.78
N LYS A 169 8.06 -18.68 -28.88
CA LYS A 169 8.61 -20.02 -29.03
C LYS A 169 7.79 -20.78 -30.08
N GLY A 170 8.13 -20.50 -31.35
CA GLY A 170 7.60 -21.02 -32.60
C GLY A 170 6.52 -22.10 -32.55
N GLN A 171 5.29 -21.68 -32.82
CA GLN A 171 4.19 -22.55 -33.25
C GLN A 171 3.86 -22.22 -34.71
N ARG A 172 3.69 -23.24 -35.55
CA ARG A 172 3.38 -23.06 -36.98
C ARG A 172 1.86 -23.16 -37.14
N PHE A 173 1.22 -22.03 -37.41
CA PHE A 173 -0.21 -21.96 -37.68
C PHE A 173 -0.45 -22.16 -39.18
N THR A 174 -1.48 -22.92 -39.54
CA THR A 174 -1.84 -23.22 -40.93
C THR A 174 -3.06 -22.42 -41.40
N CYS A 175 -3.87 -21.93 -40.47
CA CYS A 175 -4.96 -20.99 -40.71
C CYS A 175 -5.24 -20.14 -39.45
N ASP A 176 -6.00 -19.05 -39.61
CA ASP A 176 -6.33 -18.12 -38.51
C ASP A 176 -7.10 -18.77 -37.35
N LYS A 177 -7.71 -19.94 -37.57
CA LYS A 177 -8.42 -20.70 -36.52
C LYS A 177 -7.48 -21.49 -35.60
N ASP A 178 -6.21 -21.58 -35.96
CA ASP A 178 -5.21 -22.34 -35.21
C ASP A 178 -4.56 -21.52 -34.08
N VAL A 179 -4.84 -20.20 -34.01
CA VAL A 179 -4.29 -19.21 -33.06
C VAL A 179 -5.10 -19.12 -31.78
#